data_AF-A0A1L4AIY7-F1
#
_entry.id   AF-A0A1L4AIY7-F1
#
_cell.length_a   1.000
_cell.length_b   1.000
_cell.length_c   1.000
_cell.angle_alpha   90.00
_cell.angle_beta   90.00
_cell.angle_gamma   90.00
#
_symmetry.space_group_name_H-M   'P 1'
#
loop_
_entity.id
_entity.type
_entity.pdbx_description
1 polymer ?
#
loop_
_entity_poly.entity_id
_entity_poly.type
_entity_poly.pdbx_seq_one_letter_code
_entity_poly.pdbx_strand_id
1 'polypeptide(L)'
;KDDILWEDLMERAESVAEINRTDHASACLRSSILLSLIDEKLKYRDPRAKEFAVKFQTIPFLPFLSKPAGFSLHWKGSDYEPETMFSAMDLFTADHQDIVCLLKPILNENSHSFKGCGNIPLAVKDFLGLLKKPTVTMVIDQLKEVAKSFDGITLYQENITNACYKYLHEALLQNGATKAIIIEELKNSSFILVENGYVDSTKVAFHLNFEAAPYLHQLSNKYRNNFRELFESVGVRHAFTVEDFALVLESVNQERGNKSLTEDNFQLCRRIISEGIWSLIREKKQEFCEKKYGEILLPD
;
A
#
# COMPACT_ATOMS: atom_id res chain seq x y z
N LYS A 1 23.32 -39.44 12.59
CA LYS A 1 22.46 -38.77 11.61
C LYS A 1 23.22 -38.80 10.30
N ASP A 2 22.69 -39.47 9.29
CA ASP A 2 23.35 -39.58 7.99
C ASP A 2 23.43 -38.21 7.33
N ASP A 3 24.60 -37.88 6.77
CA ASP A 3 24.85 -36.60 6.12
C ASP A 3 24.20 -36.61 4.72
N ILE A 4 22.96 -36.13 4.63
CA ILE A 4 22.19 -36.08 3.36
C ILE A 4 22.90 -35.14 2.37
N LEU A 5 23.11 -35.51 1.11
CA LEU A 5 23.82 -34.64 0.17
C LEU A 5 22.94 -33.44 -0.29
N TRP A 6 23.56 -32.36 -0.79
CA TRP A 6 22.80 -31.21 -1.30
C TRP A 6 21.99 -31.57 -2.55
N GLU A 7 22.55 -32.47 -3.37
CA GLU A 7 21.92 -33.07 -4.54
C GLU A 7 20.64 -33.82 -4.14
N ASP A 8 20.70 -34.60 -3.06
CA ASP A 8 19.53 -35.31 -2.53
C ASP A 8 18.47 -34.31 -2.05
N LEU A 9 18.86 -33.26 -1.32
CA LEU A 9 17.91 -32.23 -0.87
C LEU A 9 17.22 -31.52 -2.03
N MET A 10 17.97 -31.26 -3.11
CA MET A 10 17.47 -30.63 -4.32
C MET A 10 16.46 -31.53 -5.05
N GLU A 11 16.79 -32.80 -5.29
CA GLU A 11 15.88 -33.78 -5.89
C GLU A 11 14.57 -33.90 -5.08
N ARG A 12 14.69 -33.89 -3.74
CA ARG A 12 13.54 -33.95 -2.84
C ARG A 12 12.71 -32.67 -2.85
N ALA A 13 13.30 -31.50 -3.15
CA ALA A 13 12.57 -30.26 -3.34
C ALA A 13 11.83 -30.26 -4.68
N GLU A 14 12.47 -30.75 -5.74
CA GLU A 14 11.84 -30.92 -7.07
C GLU A 14 10.66 -31.90 -7.01
N SER A 15 10.74 -32.94 -6.17
CA SER A 15 9.66 -33.91 -6.01
C SER A 15 8.40 -33.34 -5.33
N VAL A 16 8.48 -32.16 -4.68
CA VAL A 16 7.32 -31.54 -4.00
C VAL A 16 6.20 -31.28 -4.99
N ALA A 17 6.51 -30.86 -6.20
CA ALA A 17 5.52 -30.59 -7.24
C ALA A 17 4.72 -31.86 -7.62
N GLU A 18 5.36 -33.03 -7.64
CA GLU A 18 4.68 -34.30 -7.94
C GLU A 18 3.77 -34.73 -6.80
N ILE A 19 4.24 -34.64 -5.56
CA ILE A 19 3.45 -34.95 -4.35
C ILE A 19 2.21 -34.06 -4.30
N ASN A 20 2.38 -32.78 -4.62
CA ASN A 20 1.33 -31.79 -4.57
C ASN A 20 0.14 -32.06 -5.50
N ARG A 21 0.35 -32.84 -6.58
CA ARG A 21 -0.73 -33.23 -7.50
C ARG A 21 -1.74 -34.18 -6.86
N THR A 22 -1.34 -34.92 -5.83
CA THR A 22 -2.18 -35.93 -5.18
C THR A 22 -2.51 -35.56 -3.73
N ASP A 23 -1.56 -34.94 -3.02
CA ASP A 23 -1.73 -34.56 -1.62
C ASP A 23 -0.93 -33.28 -1.28
N HIS A 24 -1.64 -32.15 -1.26
CA HIS A 24 -1.07 -30.85 -0.90
C HIS A 24 -0.59 -30.79 0.56
N ALA A 25 -1.24 -31.48 1.50
CA ALA A 25 -0.80 -31.47 2.90
C ALA A 25 0.55 -32.19 3.05
N SER A 26 0.73 -33.32 2.34
CA SER A 26 2.01 -34.02 2.26
C SER A 26 3.09 -33.18 1.56
N ALA A 27 2.72 -32.40 0.53
CA ALA A 27 3.65 -31.46 -0.11
C ALA A 27 4.13 -30.38 0.87
N CYS A 28 3.23 -29.75 1.62
CA CYS A 28 3.58 -28.75 2.64
C CYS A 28 4.44 -29.34 3.78
N LEU A 29 4.13 -30.57 4.22
CA LEU A 29 4.96 -31.29 5.19
C LEU A 29 6.36 -31.56 4.64
N ARG A 30 6.47 -31.99 3.38
CA ARG A 30 7.75 -32.22 2.70
C ARG A 30 8.58 -30.94 2.65
N SER A 31 7.97 -29.81 2.31
CA SER A 31 8.61 -28.49 2.32
C SER A 31 9.13 -28.13 3.71
N SER A 32 8.34 -28.34 4.76
CA SER A 32 8.76 -28.08 6.14
C SER A 32 9.98 -28.92 6.57
N ILE A 33 10.00 -30.20 6.20
CA ILE A 33 11.13 -31.10 6.45
C ILE A 33 12.37 -30.62 5.68
N LEU A 34 12.22 -30.24 4.41
CA LEU A 34 13.32 -29.73 3.60
C LEU A 34 13.94 -28.47 4.21
N LEU A 35 13.11 -27.51 4.64
CA LEU A 35 13.58 -26.28 5.29
C LEU A 35 14.38 -26.58 6.56
N SER A 36 13.93 -27.55 7.36
CA SER A 36 14.66 -28.01 8.56
C SER A 36 16.00 -28.66 8.23
N LEU A 37 16.06 -29.50 7.17
CA LEU A 37 17.29 -30.13 6.74
C LEU A 37 18.30 -29.12 6.14
N ILE A 38 17.81 -28.13 5.40
CA ILE A 38 18.62 -27.00 4.91
C ILE A 38 19.18 -26.23 6.11
N ASP A 39 18.38 -25.94 7.14
CA ASP A 39 18.86 -25.27 8.36
C ASP A 39 19.99 -26.07 9.05
N GLU A 40 19.82 -27.39 9.20
CA GLU A 40 20.88 -28.26 9.73
C GLU A 40 22.15 -28.19 8.89
N LYS A 41 22.03 -28.21 7.56
CA LYS A 41 23.17 -28.10 6.64
C LYS A 41 23.90 -26.76 6.73
N LEU A 42 23.15 -25.66 6.82
CA LEU A 42 23.72 -24.33 6.94
C LEU A 42 24.49 -24.15 8.26
N LYS A 43 24.08 -24.82 9.35
CA LYS A 43 24.80 -24.79 10.64
C LYS A 43 26.19 -25.41 10.55
N TYR A 44 26.41 -26.41 9.68
CA TYR A 44 27.73 -26.98 9.42
C TYR A 44 28.62 -26.08 8.54
N ARG A 45 28.10 -24.95 8.05
CA ARG A 45 28.82 -23.98 7.20
C ARG A 45 29.44 -24.61 5.96
N ASP A 46 28.73 -25.53 5.31
CA ASP A 46 29.19 -26.15 4.06
C ASP A 46 29.40 -25.06 2.98
N PRO A 47 30.63 -24.90 2.46
CA PRO A 47 30.94 -23.87 1.47
C PRO A 47 30.14 -24.03 0.17
N ARG A 48 29.68 -25.25 -0.15
CA ARG A 48 28.89 -25.54 -1.35
C ARG A 48 27.46 -25.01 -1.29
N ALA A 49 26.96 -24.60 -0.13
CA ALA A 49 25.61 -24.06 0.00
C ALA A 49 25.33 -22.96 -1.05
N LYS A 50 26.31 -22.09 -1.31
CA LYS A 50 26.18 -21.01 -2.31
C LYS A 50 25.91 -21.51 -3.73
N GLU A 51 26.42 -22.69 -4.09
CA GLU A 51 26.25 -23.30 -5.41
C GLU A 51 24.80 -23.80 -5.62
N PHE A 52 24.13 -24.17 -4.53
CA PHE A 52 22.75 -24.67 -4.55
C PHE A 52 21.69 -23.61 -4.29
N ALA A 53 22.07 -22.47 -3.70
CA ALA A 53 21.14 -21.40 -3.31
C ALA A 53 20.23 -20.97 -4.48
N VAL A 54 20.82 -20.67 -5.65
CA VAL A 54 20.06 -20.23 -6.83
C VAL A 54 19.02 -21.28 -7.25
N LYS A 55 19.36 -22.57 -7.20
CA LYS A 55 18.42 -23.64 -7.55
C LYS A 55 17.26 -23.69 -6.56
N PHE A 56 17.53 -23.74 -5.26
CA PHE A 56 16.49 -23.74 -4.23
C PHE A 56 15.59 -22.50 -4.28
N GLN A 57 16.13 -21.35 -4.67
CA GLN A 57 15.34 -20.13 -4.84
C GLN A 57 14.29 -20.24 -5.95
N THR A 58 14.57 -21.04 -6.99
CA THR A 58 13.73 -21.19 -8.19
C THR A 58 12.77 -22.38 -8.15
N ILE A 59 13.05 -23.42 -7.35
CA ILE A 59 12.19 -24.60 -7.26
C ILE A 59 10.84 -24.20 -6.63
N PRO A 60 9.69 -24.57 -7.22
CA PRO A 60 8.39 -24.27 -6.65
C PRO A 60 7.99 -25.27 -5.56
N PHE A 61 8.52 -25.08 -4.35
CA PHE A 61 8.27 -25.96 -3.21
C PHE A 61 7.70 -25.24 -1.98
N LEU A 62 7.30 -23.98 -2.07
CA LEU A 62 6.80 -23.21 -0.92
C LEU A 62 5.29 -22.92 -1.05
N PRO A 63 4.49 -23.11 0.02
CA PRO A 63 3.08 -22.77 0.03
C PRO A 63 2.87 -21.27 0.24
N PHE A 64 1.69 -20.77 -0.13
CA PHE A 64 1.30 -19.38 0.01
C PHE A 64 0.01 -19.24 0.84
N LEU A 65 -0.24 -18.04 1.37
CA LEU A 65 -1.43 -17.73 2.15
C LEU A 65 -2.62 -17.53 1.21
N SER A 66 -3.68 -18.30 1.44
CA SER A 66 -4.99 -18.01 0.89
C SER A 66 -5.56 -16.72 1.50
N LYS A 67 -6.58 -16.15 0.85
CA LYS A 67 -7.24 -14.93 1.32
C LYS A 67 -7.73 -15.09 2.76
N PRO A 68 -7.31 -14.22 3.70
CA PRO A 68 -7.76 -14.30 5.09
C PRO A 68 -9.29 -14.20 5.19
N ALA A 69 -9.87 -14.91 6.15
CA ALA A 69 -11.30 -14.86 6.41
C ALA A 69 -11.75 -13.44 6.76
N GLY A 70 -12.80 -12.95 6.11
CA GLY A 70 -13.32 -11.59 6.31
C GLY A 70 -12.47 -10.48 5.69
N PHE A 71 -11.42 -10.80 4.93
CA PHE A 71 -10.65 -9.79 4.19
C PHE A 71 -11.52 -9.19 3.07
N SER A 72 -11.73 -7.89 3.09
CA SER A 72 -12.67 -7.20 2.19
C SER A 72 -12.08 -6.93 0.80
N LEU A 73 -10.77 -6.69 0.72
CA LEU A 73 -10.09 -6.36 -0.53
C LEU A 73 -9.78 -7.61 -1.38
N HIS A 74 -9.39 -7.39 -2.64
CA HIS A 74 -8.73 -8.45 -3.42
C HIS A 74 -7.48 -8.94 -2.67
N TRP A 75 -7.13 -10.20 -2.84
CA TRP A 75 -5.94 -10.78 -2.23
C TRP A 75 -5.21 -11.56 -3.30
N LYS A 76 -3.92 -11.30 -3.52
CA LYS A 76 -3.21 -11.88 -4.67
C LYS A 76 -3.24 -13.41 -4.68
N GLY A 77 -3.23 -14.03 -3.50
CA GLY A 77 -3.35 -15.48 -3.38
C GLY A 77 -4.67 -16.05 -3.93
N SER A 78 -5.73 -15.26 -4.05
CA SER A 78 -7.00 -15.70 -4.65
C SER A 78 -6.93 -15.90 -6.17
N ASP A 79 -5.86 -15.44 -6.81
CA ASP A 79 -5.67 -15.62 -8.26
C ASP A 79 -5.14 -17.01 -8.63
N TYR A 80 -4.86 -17.84 -7.62
CA TYR A 80 -4.23 -19.15 -7.78
C TYR A 80 -5.06 -20.23 -7.10
N GLU A 81 -4.96 -21.46 -7.62
CA GLU A 81 -5.52 -22.63 -6.94
C GLU A 81 -4.87 -22.78 -5.55
N PRO A 82 -5.63 -23.10 -4.49
CA PRO A 82 -5.11 -23.18 -3.12
C PRO A 82 -3.93 -24.13 -2.95
N GLU A 83 -3.83 -25.14 -3.81
CA GLU A 83 -2.78 -26.15 -3.81
C GLU A 83 -1.51 -25.68 -4.52
N THR A 84 -1.49 -24.52 -5.18
CA THR A 84 -0.32 -24.04 -5.94
C THR A 84 0.91 -23.88 -5.04
N MET A 85 2.06 -24.37 -5.51
CA MET A 85 3.36 -24.20 -4.86
C MET A 85 4.19 -23.17 -5.63
N PHE A 86 4.94 -22.34 -4.91
CA PHE A 86 5.70 -21.22 -5.46
C PHE A 86 7.19 -21.35 -5.20
N SER A 87 7.96 -20.68 -6.04
CA SER A 87 9.39 -20.45 -5.80
C SER A 87 9.57 -19.39 -4.72
N ALA A 88 10.73 -19.38 -4.05
CA ALA A 88 11.05 -18.32 -3.10
C ALA A 88 11.21 -16.94 -3.80
N MET A 89 11.56 -16.94 -5.10
CA MET A 89 11.66 -15.71 -5.89
C MET A 89 10.31 -15.04 -6.14
N ASP A 90 9.21 -15.78 -6.11
CA ASP A 90 7.87 -15.26 -6.40
C ASP A 90 7.07 -14.84 -5.15
N LEU A 91 7.57 -15.18 -3.95
CA LEU A 91 6.91 -14.91 -2.67
C LEU A 91 7.52 -13.73 -1.91
N PHE A 92 6.71 -13.13 -1.04
CA PHE A 92 7.17 -12.27 0.06
C PHE A 92 6.80 -12.88 1.41
N THR A 93 7.54 -12.55 2.46
CA THR A 93 7.20 -12.96 3.82
C THR A 93 6.04 -12.13 4.39
N ALA A 94 5.43 -12.61 5.47
CA ALA A 94 4.35 -11.91 6.16
C ALA A 94 4.76 -10.50 6.65
N ASP A 95 6.06 -10.25 6.89
CA ASP A 95 6.59 -8.95 7.29
C ASP A 95 6.32 -7.83 6.26
N HIS A 96 6.12 -8.21 5.00
CA HIS A 96 5.84 -7.29 3.90
C HIS A 96 4.39 -7.37 3.40
N GLN A 97 3.54 -8.16 4.05
CA GLN A 97 2.17 -8.43 3.61
C GLN A 97 1.40 -7.15 3.27
N ASP A 98 1.31 -6.21 4.21
CA ASP A 98 0.46 -5.04 4.05
C ASP A 98 0.91 -4.08 2.94
N ILE A 99 2.12 -4.24 2.41
CA ILE A 99 2.66 -3.43 1.32
C ILE A 99 2.73 -4.17 -0.03
N VAL A 100 2.33 -5.44 -0.11
CA VAL A 100 2.31 -6.20 -1.38
C VAL A 100 1.16 -7.19 -1.56
N CYS A 101 0.29 -7.40 -0.56
CA CYS A 101 -0.71 -8.49 -0.56
C CYS A 101 -1.77 -8.42 -1.66
N LEU A 102 -1.98 -7.25 -2.28
CA LEU A 102 -2.89 -7.10 -3.42
C LEU A 102 -2.20 -7.51 -4.73
N LEU A 103 -0.86 -7.51 -4.76
CA LEU A 103 -0.05 -7.67 -5.98
C LEU A 103 0.80 -8.94 -6.01
N LYS A 104 1.22 -9.44 -4.84
CA LYS A 104 2.14 -10.57 -4.70
C LYS A 104 1.65 -11.61 -3.68
N PRO A 105 1.88 -12.91 -3.95
CA PRO A 105 1.55 -13.96 -2.99
C PRO A 105 2.47 -13.89 -1.77
N ILE A 106 1.89 -14.17 -0.60
CA ILE A 106 2.58 -14.15 0.69
C ILE A 106 2.87 -15.58 1.12
N LEU A 107 4.09 -15.87 1.52
CA LEU A 107 4.53 -17.17 2.02
C LEU A 107 3.69 -17.61 3.22
N ASN A 108 3.22 -18.87 3.21
CA ASN A 108 2.50 -19.46 4.34
C ASN A 108 3.47 -20.15 5.31
N GLU A 109 3.91 -19.41 6.33
CA GLU A 109 4.77 -19.92 7.41
C GLU A 109 3.98 -20.59 8.56
N ASN A 110 2.65 -20.78 8.41
CA ASN A 110 1.87 -21.55 9.38
C ASN A 110 2.33 -23.03 9.41
N SER A 111 1.91 -23.78 10.42
CA SER A 111 2.23 -25.22 10.45
C SER A 111 1.63 -25.96 9.25
N HIS A 112 2.20 -27.12 8.92
CA HIS A 112 1.69 -27.98 7.85
C HIS A 112 0.24 -28.45 8.07
N SER A 113 -0.24 -28.49 9.33
CA SER A 113 -1.66 -28.74 9.65
C SER A 113 -2.59 -27.65 9.09
N PHE A 114 -2.06 -26.44 8.85
CA PHE A 114 -2.75 -25.31 8.21
C PHE A 114 -2.18 -25.03 6.80
N LYS A 115 -1.76 -26.09 6.10
CA LYS A 115 -1.23 -26.04 4.72
C LYS A 115 -0.01 -25.11 4.56
N GLY A 116 0.73 -24.82 5.63
CA GLY A 116 1.94 -24.00 5.59
C GLY A 116 3.23 -24.82 5.66
N CYS A 117 4.38 -24.14 5.54
CA CYS A 117 5.70 -24.78 5.59
C CYS A 117 6.38 -24.72 6.97
N GLY A 118 5.70 -24.17 7.97
CA GLY A 118 6.23 -23.91 9.30
C GLY A 118 7.17 -22.70 9.35
N ASN A 119 7.66 -22.40 10.55
CA ASN A 119 8.57 -21.29 10.78
C ASN A 119 9.91 -21.52 10.07
N ILE A 120 10.39 -20.51 9.35
CA ILE A 120 11.65 -20.56 8.61
C ILE A 120 12.74 -19.77 9.37
N PRO A 121 13.83 -20.42 9.81
CA PRO A 121 14.96 -19.74 10.44
C PRO A 121 15.58 -18.66 9.54
N LEU A 122 16.13 -17.61 10.14
CA LEU A 122 16.69 -16.46 9.42
C LEU A 122 17.77 -16.86 8.39
N ALA A 123 18.65 -17.82 8.74
CA ALA A 123 19.68 -18.31 7.83
C ALA A 123 19.09 -19.00 6.58
N VAL A 124 17.96 -19.70 6.73
CA VAL A 124 17.25 -20.31 5.60
C VAL A 124 16.51 -19.26 4.78
N LYS A 125 15.91 -18.24 5.42
CA LYS A 125 15.31 -17.10 4.69
C LYS A 125 16.35 -16.37 3.83
N ASP A 126 17.56 -16.16 4.38
CA ASP A 126 18.67 -15.55 3.63
C ASP A 126 19.11 -16.44 2.46
N PHE A 127 19.33 -17.73 2.73
CA PHE A 127 19.69 -18.72 1.70
C PHE A 127 18.67 -18.79 0.55
N LEU A 128 17.38 -18.73 0.86
CA LEU A 128 16.28 -18.73 -0.11
C LEU A 128 15.96 -17.34 -0.69
N GLY A 129 16.71 -16.29 -0.34
CA GLY A 129 16.45 -14.94 -0.84
C GLY A 129 15.09 -14.34 -0.40
N LEU A 130 14.50 -14.87 0.66
CA LEU A 130 13.21 -14.41 1.22
C LEU A 130 13.34 -13.12 2.04
N LEU A 131 14.56 -12.68 2.35
CA LEU A 131 14.83 -11.40 3.02
C LEU A 131 14.79 -10.18 2.09
N LYS A 132 14.43 -10.39 0.81
CA LYS A 132 14.28 -9.32 -0.16
C LYS A 132 13.15 -8.36 0.26
N LYS A 133 13.39 -7.06 0.07
CA LYS A 133 12.38 -6.02 0.30
C LYS A 133 11.60 -5.72 -0.98
N PRO A 134 10.32 -5.34 -0.90
CA PRO A 134 9.58 -4.84 -2.05
C PRO A 134 10.25 -3.61 -2.67
N THR A 135 10.15 -3.46 -3.99
CA THR A 135 10.64 -2.24 -4.63
C THR A 135 9.72 -1.06 -4.32
N VAL A 136 10.24 0.17 -4.41
CA VAL A 136 9.44 1.38 -4.19
C VAL A 136 8.25 1.45 -5.14
N THR A 137 8.46 1.13 -6.42
CA THR A 137 7.38 1.05 -7.42
C THR A 137 6.30 0.04 -7.02
N MET A 138 6.67 -1.13 -6.50
CA MET A 138 5.69 -2.13 -6.06
C MET A 138 4.82 -1.64 -4.91
N VAL A 139 5.39 -0.87 -3.97
CA VAL A 139 4.62 -0.29 -2.86
C VAL A 139 3.73 0.86 -3.35
N ILE A 140 4.18 1.63 -4.35
CA ILE A 140 3.33 2.63 -5.00
C ILE A 140 2.16 1.96 -5.71
N ASP A 141 2.40 0.86 -6.43
CA ASP A 141 1.36 0.11 -7.13
C ASP A 141 0.35 -0.49 -6.14
N GLN A 142 0.81 -1.02 -5.00
CA GLN A 142 -0.07 -1.51 -3.92
C GLN A 142 -0.96 -0.39 -3.40
N LEU A 143 -0.37 0.80 -3.16
CA LEU A 143 -1.09 1.97 -2.68
C LEU A 143 -2.12 2.48 -3.71
N LYS A 144 -1.78 2.44 -5.00
CA LYS A 144 -2.72 2.75 -6.09
C LYS A 144 -3.83 1.70 -6.17
N GLU A 145 -3.53 0.42 -5.93
CA GLU A 145 -4.51 -0.67 -5.99
C GLU A 145 -5.52 -0.58 -4.84
N VAL A 146 -5.07 -0.35 -3.60
CA VAL A 146 -6.00 -0.18 -2.46
C VAL A 146 -6.89 1.05 -2.64
N ALA A 147 -6.38 2.10 -3.30
CA ALA A 147 -7.13 3.32 -3.56
C ALA A 147 -8.25 3.20 -4.61
N LYS A 148 -8.27 2.11 -5.40
CA LYS A 148 -9.37 1.79 -6.32
C LYS A 148 -10.60 1.19 -5.63
N SER A 149 -10.52 0.85 -4.34
CA SER A 149 -11.64 0.28 -3.61
C SER A 149 -12.61 1.39 -3.17
N PHE A 150 -13.88 1.27 -3.59
CA PHE A 150 -14.92 2.27 -3.33
C PHE A 150 -16.01 1.83 -2.33
N ASP A 151 -15.95 0.60 -1.82
CA ASP A 151 -16.94 0.04 -0.88
C ASP A 151 -16.69 0.46 0.58
N GLY A 152 -16.34 1.74 0.78
CA GLY A 152 -15.97 2.30 2.08
C GLY A 152 -14.56 1.93 2.56
N ILE A 153 -14.11 2.65 3.58
CA ILE A 153 -12.79 2.45 4.19
C ILE A 153 -12.92 1.46 5.34
N THR A 154 -12.40 0.24 5.16
CA THR A 154 -12.29 -0.73 6.26
C THR A 154 -10.91 -0.65 6.92
N LEU A 155 -10.76 -1.29 8.08
CA LEU A 155 -9.47 -1.38 8.78
C LEU A 155 -8.34 -1.94 7.90
N TYR A 156 -8.65 -2.81 6.92
CA TYR A 156 -7.65 -3.33 5.99
C TYR A 156 -7.11 -2.25 5.05
N GLN A 157 -7.97 -1.41 4.46
CA GLN A 157 -7.54 -0.25 3.66
C GLN A 157 -6.68 0.70 4.50
N GLU A 158 -7.07 0.97 5.75
CA GLU A 158 -6.31 1.85 6.63
C GLU A 158 -4.91 1.29 6.96
N ASN A 159 -4.82 0.00 7.29
CA ASN A 159 -3.57 -0.66 7.63
C ASN A 159 -2.61 -0.71 6.43
N ILE A 160 -3.11 -1.16 5.27
CA ILE A 160 -2.32 -1.21 4.02
C ILE A 160 -1.83 0.18 3.64
N THR A 161 -2.72 1.17 3.66
CA THR A 161 -2.36 2.56 3.31
C THR A 161 -1.31 3.11 4.26
N ASN A 162 -1.50 2.91 5.57
CA ASN A 162 -0.53 3.37 6.57
C ASN A 162 0.84 2.69 6.41
N ALA A 163 0.85 1.38 6.14
CA ALA A 163 2.09 0.63 5.88
C ALA A 163 2.80 1.13 4.61
N CYS A 164 2.04 1.41 3.54
CA CYS A 164 2.58 1.99 2.31
C CYS A 164 3.15 3.38 2.55
N TYR A 165 2.43 4.28 3.24
CA TYR A 165 2.93 5.61 3.58
C TYR A 165 4.21 5.55 4.39
N LYS A 166 4.27 4.69 5.40
CA LYS A 166 5.48 4.50 6.22
C LYS A 166 6.67 4.08 5.35
N TYR A 167 6.49 3.06 4.52
CA TYR A 167 7.56 2.57 3.64
C TYR A 167 8.04 3.63 2.65
N LEU A 168 7.10 4.32 1.99
CA LEU A 168 7.42 5.35 0.99
C LEU A 168 8.05 6.57 1.63
N HIS A 169 7.61 6.98 2.82
CA HIS A 169 8.22 8.07 3.57
C HIS A 169 9.66 7.74 3.96
N GLU A 170 9.91 6.55 4.53
CA GLU A 170 11.27 6.10 4.85
C GLU A 170 12.15 6.05 3.60
N ALA A 171 11.66 5.48 2.49
CA ALA A 171 12.40 5.38 1.23
C ALA A 171 12.71 6.76 0.60
N LEU A 172 11.78 7.70 0.70
CA LEU A 172 11.93 9.09 0.24
C LEU A 172 13.05 9.82 0.99
N LEU A 173 13.26 9.54 2.28
CA LEU A 173 14.30 10.19 3.09
C LEU A 173 15.71 9.67 2.79
N GLN A 174 15.85 8.49 2.19
CA GLN A 174 17.17 7.86 1.98
C GLN A 174 17.91 8.37 0.74
N ASN A 175 17.20 8.67 -0.37
CA ASN A 175 17.85 8.98 -1.65
C ASN A 175 17.00 9.90 -2.53
N GLY A 176 17.64 10.90 -3.15
CA GLY A 176 17.00 11.88 -4.03
C GLY A 176 16.38 11.29 -5.29
N ALA A 177 17.00 10.27 -5.91
CA ALA A 177 16.43 9.62 -7.09
C ALA A 177 15.14 8.85 -6.75
N THR A 178 15.14 8.14 -5.61
CA THR A 178 13.94 7.47 -5.09
C THR A 178 12.82 8.47 -4.79
N LYS A 179 13.17 9.61 -4.17
CA LYS A 179 12.23 10.70 -3.93
C LYS A 179 11.59 11.20 -5.24
N ALA A 180 12.38 11.39 -6.30
CA ALA A 180 11.86 11.84 -7.60
C ALA A 180 10.82 10.85 -8.17
N ILE A 181 11.10 9.55 -8.13
CA ILE A 181 10.17 8.50 -8.57
C ILE A 181 8.86 8.54 -7.78
N ILE A 182 8.94 8.63 -6.45
CA ILE A 182 7.75 8.69 -5.58
C ILE A 182 6.88 9.91 -5.93
N ILE A 183 7.50 11.07 -6.11
CA ILE A 183 6.78 12.31 -6.45
C ILE A 183 6.11 12.17 -7.82
N GLU A 184 6.85 11.74 -8.83
CA GLU A 184 6.35 11.60 -10.21
C GLU A 184 5.14 10.67 -10.27
N GLU A 185 5.23 9.50 -9.64
CA GLU A 185 4.20 8.47 -9.69
C GLU A 185 2.94 8.82 -8.87
N LEU A 186 3.09 9.54 -7.76
CA LEU A 186 1.98 9.86 -6.85
C LEU A 186 1.30 11.19 -7.13
N LYS A 187 1.99 12.15 -7.74
CA LYS A 187 1.46 13.52 -7.95
C LYS A 187 0.12 13.57 -8.69
N ASN A 188 -0.10 12.65 -9.63
CA ASN A 188 -1.32 12.58 -10.43
C ASN A 188 -2.26 11.43 -10.01
N SER A 189 -2.07 10.87 -8.82
CA SER A 189 -2.84 9.73 -8.33
C SER A 189 -3.75 10.14 -7.16
N SER A 190 -4.96 9.60 -7.12
CA SER A 190 -5.82 9.69 -5.93
C SER A 190 -5.37 8.63 -4.93
N PHE A 191 -4.48 9.00 -4.01
CA PHE A 191 -3.87 8.06 -3.06
C PHE A 191 -3.95 8.52 -1.61
N ILE A 192 -4.39 9.75 -1.35
CA ILE A 192 -4.46 10.30 0.00
C ILE A 192 -5.77 9.88 0.63
N LEU A 193 -5.68 9.06 1.68
CA LEU A 193 -6.83 8.55 2.40
C LEU A 193 -7.48 9.66 3.25
N VAL A 194 -8.75 9.93 2.95
CA VAL A 194 -9.68 10.78 3.71
C VAL A 194 -10.83 9.91 4.23
N GLU A 195 -11.78 10.49 4.96
CA GLU A 195 -12.82 9.72 5.67
C GLU A 195 -13.59 8.73 4.78
N ASN A 196 -13.93 9.15 3.55
CA ASN A 196 -14.81 8.39 2.67
C ASN A 196 -14.14 7.90 1.38
N GLY A 197 -12.80 7.88 1.31
CA GLY A 197 -12.12 7.44 0.09
C GLY A 197 -10.71 7.99 -0.06
N TYR A 198 -10.24 7.99 -1.31
CA TYR A 198 -8.92 8.48 -1.69
C TYR A 198 -9.05 9.67 -2.63
N VAL A 199 -8.26 10.70 -2.38
CA VAL A 199 -8.21 11.92 -3.19
C VAL A 199 -6.78 12.23 -3.61
N ASP A 200 -6.64 13.06 -4.64
CA ASP A 200 -5.36 13.57 -5.10
C ASP A 200 -4.81 14.67 -4.17
N SER A 201 -3.53 15.01 -4.32
CA SER A 201 -2.88 15.99 -3.44
C SER A 201 -3.41 17.42 -3.57
N THR A 202 -4.10 17.77 -4.66
CA THR A 202 -4.62 19.13 -4.86
C THR A 202 -5.84 19.42 -3.98
N LYS A 203 -6.58 18.37 -3.61
CA LYS A 203 -7.77 18.41 -2.74
C LYS A 203 -7.47 18.31 -1.26
N VAL A 204 -6.20 18.19 -0.87
CA VAL A 204 -5.80 18.02 0.54
C VAL A 204 -4.88 19.15 0.97
N ALA A 205 -5.12 19.68 2.16
CA ALA A 205 -4.20 20.58 2.84
C ALA A 205 -3.85 20.07 4.23
N PHE A 206 -2.68 20.44 4.74
CA PHE A 206 -2.34 20.18 6.14
C PHE A 206 -3.37 20.83 7.07
N HIS A 207 -3.79 22.06 6.77
CA HIS A 207 -4.66 22.86 7.61
C HIS A 207 -5.91 23.33 6.86
N LEU A 208 -7.08 22.99 7.40
CA LEU A 208 -8.38 23.47 6.94
C LEU A 208 -9.33 23.58 8.14
N ASN A 209 -9.77 24.79 8.44
CA ASN A 209 -10.48 25.10 9.70
C ASN A 209 -11.95 24.65 9.75
N PHE A 210 -12.48 24.11 8.66
CA PHE A 210 -13.91 23.80 8.52
C PHE A 210 -14.14 22.67 7.53
N GLU A 211 -15.33 22.08 7.56
CA GLU A 211 -15.68 20.98 6.68
C GLU A 211 -16.04 21.48 5.27
N ALA A 212 -15.27 21.01 4.28
CA ALA A 212 -15.42 21.33 2.87
C ALA A 212 -15.50 20.08 1.96
N ALA A 213 -15.77 18.92 2.55
CA ALA A 213 -16.00 17.69 1.81
C ALA A 213 -17.24 17.84 0.89
N PRO A 214 -17.27 17.18 -0.27
CA PRO A 214 -16.24 16.28 -0.83
C PRO A 214 -15.12 17.01 -1.60
N TYR A 215 -15.15 18.34 -1.71
CA TYR A 215 -14.27 19.09 -2.60
C TYR A 215 -12.85 19.29 -2.04
N LEU A 216 -12.75 19.71 -0.78
CA LEU A 216 -11.50 19.98 -0.10
C LEU A 216 -11.45 19.27 1.25
N HIS A 217 -10.28 18.75 1.61
CA HIS A 217 -10.08 17.92 2.78
C HIS A 217 -8.89 18.40 3.61
N GLN A 218 -9.00 18.26 4.94
CA GLN A 218 -7.82 18.34 5.79
C GLN A 218 -7.12 16.98 5.81
N LEU A 219 -5.79 16.98 5.72
CA LEU A 219 -4.99 15.79 5.94
C LEU A 219 -5.27 15.24 7.34
N SER A 220 -5.58 13.95 7.42
CA SER A 220 -5.90 13.31 8.69
C SER A 220 -4.76 13.44 9.71
N ASN A 221 -5.10 13.75 10.96
CA ASN A 221 -4.14 13.97 12.03
C ASN A 221 -3.21 12.77 12.27
N LYS A 222 -3.66 11.54 11.97
CA LYS A 222 -2.83 10.32 12.06
C LYS A 222 -1.60 10.35 11.15
N TYR A 223 -1.67 11.09 10.04
CA TYR A 223 -0.62 11.13 9.01
C TYR A 223 0.19 12.42 9.03
N ARG A 224 -0.40 13.50 9.55
CA ARG A 224 0.12 14.88 9.50
C ARG A 224 1.55 15.01 10.01
N ASN A 225 1.89 14.31 11.09
CA ASN A 225 3.21 14.38 11.72
C ASN A 225 4.14 13.26 11.26
N ASN A 226 3.63 12.05 11.07
CA ASN A 226 4.45 10.87 10.81
C ASN A 226 4.99 10.81 9.37
N PHE A 227 4.28 11.43 8.42
CA PHE A 227 4.60 11.33 6.99
C PHE A 227 4.63 12.70 6.30
N ARG A 228 4.95 13.76 7.05
CA ARG A 228 4.86 15.15 6.59
C ARG A 228 5.64 15.38 5.29
N GLU A 229 6.89 14.96 5.24
CA GLU A 229 7.79 15.16 4.10
C GLU A 229 7.30 14.42 2.85
N LEU A 230 6.57 13.31 3.02
CA LEU A 230 5.95 12.60 1.89
C LEU A 230 4.86 13.47 1.27
N PHE A 231 3.93 13.96 2.10
CA PHE A 231 2.81 14.78 1.63
C PHE A 231 3.24 16.15 1.10
N GLU A 232 4.17 16.83 1.76
CA GLU A 232 4.74 18.07 1.22
C GLU A 232 5.42 17.84 -0.13
N SER A 233 6.15 16.73 -0.30
CA SER A 233 6.85 16.42 -1.55
C SER A 233 5.92 16.12 -2.73
N VAL A 234 4.74 15.53 -2.48
CA VAL A 234 3.74 15.27 -3.53
C VAL A 234 2.78 16.45 -3.78
N GLY A 235 2.99 17.59 -3.12
CA GLY A 235 2.26 18.83 -3.38
C GLY A 235 1.08 19.11 -2.45
N VAL A 236 0.92 18.39 -1.34
CA VAL A 236 -0.07 18.75 -0.31
C VAL A 236 0.32 20.10 0.29
N ARG A 237 -0.60 21.07 0.19
CA ARG A 237 -0.35 22.46 0.60
C ARG A 237 -0.54 22.64 2.09
N HIS A 238 0.11 23.66 2.66
CA HIS A 238 -0.06 23.97 4.08
C HIS A 238 -1.51 24.37 4.41
N ALA A 239 -2.11 25.23 3.59
CA ALA A 239 -3.50 25.66 3.65
C ALA A 239 -4.01 26.00 2.24
N PHE A 240 -5.32 26.05 2.06
CA PHE A 240 -5.96 26.50 0.83
C PHE A 240 -5.97 28.03 0.70
N THR A 241 -6.09 28.50 -0.53
CA THR A 241 -6.14 29.91 -0.93
C THR A 241 -7.57 30.36 -1.24
N VAL A 242 -7.77 31.67 -1.43
CA VAL A 242 -9.07 32.22 -1.87
C VAL A 242 -9.48 31.63 -3.21
N GLU A 243 -8.50 31.45 -4.10
CA GLU A 243 -8.70 30.91 -5.44
C GLU A 243 -9.17 29.44 -5.39
N ASP A 244 -8.66 28.63 -4.46
CA ASP A 244 -9.15 27.26 -4.25
C ASP A 244 -10.61 27.22 -3.79
N PHE A 245 -10.96 28.12 -2.86
CA PHE A 245 -12.33 28.23 -2.35
C PHE A 245 -13.30 28.73 -3.42
N ALA A 246 -12.87 29.66 -4.28
CA ALA A 246 -13.65 30.10 -5.43
C ALA A 246 -13.93 28.95 -6.41
N LEU A 247 -12.93 28.10 -6.69
CA LEU A 247 -13.10 26.92 -7.54
C LEU A 247 -14.12 25.93 -6.98
N VAL A 248 -14.25 25.81 -5.64
CA VAL A 248 -15.31 25.00 -5.02
C VAL A 248 -16.68 25.58 -5.33
N LEU A 249 -16.87 26.89 -5.17
CA LEU A 249 -18.14 27.56 -5.50
C LEU A 249 -18.50 27.38 -6.97
N GLU A 250 -17.53 27.54 -7.87
CA GLU A 250 -17.72 27.27 -9.30
C GLU A 250 -18.12 25.82 -9.56
N SER A 251 -17.46 24.86 -8.92
CA SER A 251 -17.76 23.43 -9.07
C SER A 251 -19.18 23.11 -8.61
N VAL A 252 -19.60 23.62 -7.45
CA VAL A 252 -20.98 23.47 -6.95
C VAL A 252 -21.99 24.08 -7.92
N ASN A 253 -21.70 25.27 -8.46
CA ASN A 253 -22.56 25.94 -9.43
C ASN A 253 -22.66 25.19 -10.77
N GLN A 254 -21.57 24.55 -11.21
CA GLN A 254 -21.57 23.71 -12.42
C GLN A 254 -22.35 22.42 -12.20
N GLU A 255 -22.17 21.75 -11.05
CA GLU A 255 -22.81 20.47 -10.74
C GLU A 255 -24.32 20.58 -10.54
N ARG A 256 -24.82 21.70 -9.97
CA ARG A 256 -26.27 21.92 -9.86
C ARG A 256 -26.94 22.15 -11.23
N GLY A 257 -26.20 22.66 -12.21
CA GLY A 257 -26.74 23.13 -13.49
C GLY A 257 -27.84 24.17 -13.30
N ASN A 258 -29.05 23.89 -13.79
CA ASN A 258 -30.21 24.78 -13.68
C ASN A 258 -31.07 24.51 -12.43
N LYS A 259 -30.63 23.65 -11.50
CA LYS A 259 -31.36 23.32 -10.28
C LYS A 259 -30.99 24.30 -9.16
N SER A 260 -31.92 24.49 -8.23
CA SER A 260 -31.65 25.16 -6.96
C SER A 260 -30.62 24.37 -6.14
N LEU A 261 -29.86 25.09 -5.32
CA LEU A 261 -28.95 24.47 -4.36
C LEU A 261 -29.73 23.58 -3.38
N THR A 262 -29.18 22.39 -3.13
CA THR A 262 -29.60 21.56 -2.00
C THR A 262 -29.16 22.22 -0.69
N GLU A 263 -29.82 21.92 0.43
CA GLU A 263 -29.44 22.45 1.75
C GLU A 263 -27.96 22.18 2.08
N ASP A 264 -27.46 20.97 1.80
CA ASP A 264 -26.06 20.61 2.08
C ASP A 264 -25.06 21.49 1.31
N ASN A 265 -25.27 21.64 0.00
CA ASN A 265 -24.47 22.53 -0.85
C ASN A 265 -24.60 24.00 -0.45
N PHE A 266 -25.78 24.46 -0.04
CA PHE A 266 -25.95 25.83 0.47
C PHE A 266 -25.14 26.06 1.74
N GLN A 267 -25.21 25.14 2.71
CA GLN A 267 -24.42 25.22 3.94
C GLN A 267 -22.91 25.14 3.66
N LEU A 268 -22.48 24.32 2.71
CA LEU A 268 -21.10 24.26 2.23
C LEU A 268 -20.66 25.61 1.66
N CYS A 269 -21.42 26.18 0.72
CA CYS A 269 -21.10 27.48 0.12
C CYS A 269 -20.97 28.56 1.19
N ARG A 270 -21.89 28.56 2.17
CA ARG A 270 -21.83 29.47 3.31
C ARG A 270 -20.52 29.35 4.08
N ARG A 271 -20.09 28.13 4.44
CA ARG A 271 -18.80 27.88 5.13
C ARG A 271 -17.61 28.32 4.28
N ILE A 272 -17.59 27.96 2.99
CA ILE A 272 -16.54 28.36 2.03
C ILE A 272 -16.39 29.89 2.00
N ILE A 273 -17.50 30.63 1.97
CA ILE A 273 -17.49 32.09 1.95
C ILE A 273 -17.06 32.65 3.32
N SER A 274 -17.70 32.25 4.41
CA SER A 274 -17.49 32.88 5.73
C SER A 274 -16.21 32.45 6.43
N GLU A 275 -15.83 31.18 6.32
CA GLU A 275 -14.69 30.58 7.02
C GLU A 275 -13.47 30.42 6.11
N GLY A 276 -13.68 30.27 4.81
CA GLY A 276 -12.62 30.20 3.80
C GLY A 276 -12.22 31.57 3.26
N ILE A 277 -13.02 32.12 2.34
CA ILE A 277 -12.69 33.35 1.60
C ILE A 277 -12.58 34.54 2.55
N TRP A 278 -13.62 34.81 3.35
CA TRP A 278 -13.68 35.97 4.23
C TRP A 278 -12.56 35.95 5.27
N SER A 279 -12.21 34.80 5.83
CA SER A 279 -11.12 34.70 6.82
C SER A 279 -9.76 35.13 6.26
N LEU A 280 -9.53 34.95 4.96
CA LEU A 280 -8.29 35.32 4.27
C LEU A 280 -8.25 36.79 3.80
N ILE A 281 -9.41 37.39 3.53
CA ILE A 281 -9.50 38.74 2.96
C ILE A 281 -9.96 39.83 3.94
N ARG A 282 -10.58 39.49 5.08
CA ARG A 282 -11.19 40.47 6.01
C ARG A 282 -10.22 41.53 6.55
N GLU A 283 -8.93 41.21 6.64
CA GLU A 283 -7.86 42.11 7.12
C GLU A 283 -7.11 42.80 5.98
N LYS A 284 -7.51 42.55 4.72
CA LYS A 284 -6.90 43.14 3.52
C LYS A 284 -7.62 44.44 3.14
N LYS A 285 -6.93 45.30 2.39
CA LYS A 285 -7.51 46.56 1.87
C LYS A 285 -8.63 46.26 0.86
N GLN A 286 -9.73 47.01 0.94
CA GLN A 286 -10.88 46.84 0.05
C GLN A 286 -10.51 46.93 -1.44
N GLU A 287 -9.74 47.95 -1.84
CA GLU A 287 -9.28 48.12 -3.24
C GLU A 287 -8.50 46.90 -3.76
N PHE A 288 -7.72 46.26 -2.89
CA PHE A 288 -6.99 45.04 -3.25
C PHE A 288 -7.95 43.87 -3.46
N CYS A 289 -8.93 43.72 -2.56
CA CYS A 289 -9.94 42.66 -2.67
C CYS A 289 -10.83 42.83 -3.90
N GLU A 290 -11.30 44.04 -4.19
CA GLU A 290 -12.10 44.32 -5.39
C GLU A 290 -11.31 44.02 -6.66
N LYS A 291 -10.06 44.49 -6.74
CA LYS A 291 -9.20 44.26 -7.91
C LYS A 291 -8.86 42.78 -8.13
N LYS A 292 -8.64 42.02 -7.06
CA LYS A 292 -8.15 40.63 -7.14
C LYS A 292 -9.26 39.57 -7.08
N TYR A 293 -10.36 39.87 -6.40
CA TYR A 293 -11.40 38.91 -6.00
C TYR A 293 -12.83 39.41 -6.29
N GLY A 294 -13.00 40.60 -6.91
CA GLY A 294 -14.32 41.16 -7.20
C GLY A 294 -15.15 40.38 -8.22
N GLU A 295 -14.54 39.42 -8.92
CA GLU A 295 -15.19 38.57 -9.93
C GLU A 295 -15.60 37.18 -9.39
N ILE A 296 -15.39 36.90 -8.09
CA ILE A 296 -15.81 35.62 -7.50
C ILE A 296 -17.34 35.51 -7.57
N LEU A 297 -17.82 34.53 -8.32
CA LEU A 297 -19.25 34.25 -8.48
C LEU A 297 -19.78 33.43 -7.32
N LEU A 298 -20.96 33.80 -6.83
CA LEU A 298 -21.69 33.03 -5.81
C LEU A 298 -22.70 32.10 -6.49
N PRO A 299 -22.85 30.85 -6.03
CA PRO A 299 -23.89 29.96 -6.55
C PRO A 299 -25.28 30.49 -6.15
N ASP A 300 -26.19 30.65 -7.13
CA ASP A 300 -27.57 31.11 -6.94
C ASP A 300 -28.57 30.01 -6.53
#